data_AF-Q9VTS7-F1
#
_entry.id   AF-Q9VTS7-F1
#
_cell.length_a   1.000
_cell.length_b   1.000
_cell.length_c   1.000
_cell.angle_alpha   90.00
_cell.angle_beta   90.00
_cell.angle_gamma   90.00
#
_symmetry.space_group_name_H-M   'P 1'
#
loop_
_entity.id
_entity.type
_entity.pdbx_description
1 polymer ?
#
loop_
_entity_poly.entity_id
_entity_poly.type
_entity_poly.pdbx_seq_one_letter_code
_entity_poly.pdbx_strand_id
1 'polypeptide(L)'
;MQYCWLPQERREPILREKPPVVISNKRFQRIRAHATQAAKQEQLHQQQLREEADEKLRIGGEELLRKFAGRNLCITREEECARELKQLQAEQLEAKRLAEEESKAARLEHQKNRKKRIEAAQKLLEQLRPGPRELQCARLQSEVMRSVNVQREVQAEFARVNQQQKELDRKIFQEQVLRGFEEAQQRHKEQCQQLSEHKKELLHLIAERERERQATKAKELEEALKERERNERMMKDQQAKEKELQAAKQRKKKDEALASLVMSDQRQKRLQMLEEMEQVRCDIHNKAKGDLEQLKRDRAKERVDQRIRRNEKLAKELAPRLHYSAREDEERHKRQLEEMRKVHSAEQAKWRKSKEQAKNARLAVQREEEGLAKKSRQKAEEDRRLAEEQRLQNHQTNVQFKRQQREEHIQRIRKLRQDLDEQVKKRIEEETRPGTNYNREAQLEELREDAFFFDYARQLMDEAQAKGCPLKPFIRAVGQYKNDNRIGAEIRIPRHMITRLPMGRRTQGDSQAEGKEKPSDKQEPNSEKLSKEEKLLRQKIDENLKKIEALVLQEGKDKDDQKK
;
A
#
# COMPACT_ATOMS: atom_id res chain seq x y z
N MET A 1 -1.52 -46.95 -92.46
CA MET A 1 -0.21 -46.64 -91.85
C MET A 1 0.51 -45.64 -92.73
N GLN A 2 0.82 -44.45 -92.22
CA GLN A 2 2.05 -43.76 -92.58
C GLN A 2 2.40 -42.87 -91.38
N TYR A 3 3.37 -43.38 -90.63
CA TYR A 3 3.98 -42.77 -89.46
C TYR A 3 4.94 -41.68 -89.94
N CYS A 4 4.84 -40.47 -89.39
CA CYS A 4 5.89 -39.45 -89.51
C CYS A 4 6.21 -38.87 -88.13
N TRP A 5 6.95 -39.67 -87.39
CA TRP A 5 7.91 -39.29 -86.35
C TRP A 5 9.19 -38.76 -87.01
N LEU A 6 9.19 -37.49 -87.42
CA LEU A 6 10.43 -36.73 -87.51
C LEU A 6 10.20 -35.35 -86.88
N PRO A 7 11.17 -34.82 -86.14
CA PRO A 7 10.97 -33.65 -85.29
C PRO A 7 10.78 -32.43 -86.18
N GLN A 8 9.53 -31.95 -86.29
CA GLN A 8 9.31 -30.61 -86.78
C GLN A 8 9.68 -29.68 -85.64
N GLU A 9 10.91 -29.18 -85.76
CA GLU A 9 11.41 -28.00 -85.08
C GLU A 9 10.28 -27.02 -84.85
N ARG A 10 10.19 -26.55 -83.60
CA ARG A 10 9.32 -25.45 -83.19
C ARG A 10 9.65 -24.25 -84.07
N ARG A 11 9.00 -24.16 -85.23
CA ARG A 11 8.84 -22.88 -85.91
C ARG A 11 7.98 -22.08 -84.95
N GLU A 12 8.64 -21.18 -84.23
CA GLU A 12 7.94 -20.21 -83.40
C GLU A 12 6.80 -19.65 -84.23
N PRO A 13 5.55 -19.71 -83.73
CA PRO A 13 4.44 -19.15 -84.48
C PRO A 13 4.78 -17.68 -84.74
N ILE A 14 5.00 -17.34 -86.01
CA ILE A 14 5.10 -15.95 -86.46
C ILE A 14 3.72 -15.36 -86.18
N LEU A 15 3.57 -14.73 -85.01
CA LEU A 15 2.38 -13.99 -84.65
C LEU A 15 2.31 -12.80 -85.60
N ARG A 16 1.55 -12.95 -86.69
CA ARG A 16 1.12 -11.81 -87.50
C ARG A 16 0.28 -10.92 -86.59
N GLU A 17 0.75 -9.70 -86.34
CA GLU A 17 -0.01 -8.71 -85.59
C GLU A 17 -1.39 -8.54 -86.24
N LYS A 18 -2.46 -8.73 -85.47
CA LYS A 18 -3.82 -8.43 -85.95
C LYS A 18 -3.90 -6.93 -86.23
N PRO A 19 -4.56 -6.49 -87.32
CA PRO A 19 -4.69 -5.06 -87.62
C PRO A 19 -5.35 -4.32 -86.45
N PRO A 20 -4.92 -3.09 -86.12
CA PRO A 20 -5.46 -2.35 -84.99
C PRO A 20 -6.95 -2.07 -85.21
N VAL A 21 -7.79 -2.46 -84.24
CA VAL A 21 -9.22 -2.11 -84.24
C VAL A 21 -9.34 -0.64 -83.82
N VAL A 22 -9.59 0.25 -84.77
CA VAL A 22 -9.85 1.66 -84.49
C VAL A 22 -11.25 1.80 -83.92
N ILE A 23 -11.34 1.98 -82.60
CA ILE A 23 -12.60 2.26 -81.89
C ILE A 23 -12.64 3.75 -81.55
N SER A 24 -13.83 4.35 -81.56
CA SER A 24 -14.00 5.74 -81.13
C SER A 24 -13.51 5.95 -79.69
N ASN A 25 -12.91 7.12 -79.43
CA ASN A 25 -12.25 7.42 -78.15
C ASN A 25 -13.20 7.22 -76.94
N LYS A 26 -14.47 7.59 -77.09
CA LYS A 26 -15.51 7.38 -76.07
C LYS A 26 -15.76 5.89 -75.76
N ARG A 27 -15.77 5.02 -76.77
CA ARG A 27 -16.03 3.59 -76.59
C ARG A 27 -14.81 2.85 -76.04
N PHE A 28 -13.60 3.24 -76.46
CA PHE A 28 -12.35 2.77 -75.83
C PHE A 28 -12.31 3.14 -74.33
N GLN A 29 -12.63 4.39 -73.99
CA GLN A 29 -12.73 4.84 -72.59
C GLN A 29 -13.77 4.06 -71.79
N ARG A 30 -14.95 3.77 -72.35
CA ARG A 30 -15.98 2.95 -71.66
C ARG A 30 -15.51 1.51 -71.41
N ILE A 31 -14.94 0.85 -72.42
CA ILE A 31 -14.42 -0.52 -72.28
C ILE A 31 -13.30 -0.56 -71.23
N ARG A 32 -12.38 0.41 -71.29
CA ARG A 32 -11.30 0.56 -70.30
C ARG A 32 -11.85 0.81 -68.91
N ALA A 33 -12.81 1.71 -68.74
CA ALA A 33 -13.43 2.02 -67.44
C ALA A 33 -14.14 0.79 -66.85
N HIS A 34 -14.88 0.03 -67.67
CA HIS A 34 -15.58 -1.17 -67.22
C HIS A 34 -14.62 -2.33 -66.91
N ALA A 35 -13.58 -2.54 -67.73
CA ALA A 35 -12.59 -3.60 -67.54
C ALA A 35 -11.68 -3.35 -66.32
N THR A 36 -11.26 -2.11 -66.12
CA THR A 36 -10.41 -1.73 -64.97
C THR A 36 -11.17 -1.71 -63.65
N GLN A 37 -12.52 -1.71 -63.69
CA GLN A 37 -13.36 -1.45 -62.52
C GLN A 37 -12.88 -0.22 -61.72
N ALA A 38 -12.20 0.73 -62.37
CA ALA A 38 -11.45 1.79 -61.70
C ALA A 38 -12.36 2.64 -60.81
N ALA A 39 -13.57 2.94 -61.27
CA ALA A 39 -14.56 3.66 -60.47
C ALA A 39 -14.98 2.89 -59.21
N LYS A 40 -15.03 1.56 -59.25
CA LYS A 40 -15.36 0.71 -58.10
C LYS A 40 -14.19 0.65 -57.12
N GLN A 41 -12.96 0.59 -57.62
CA GLN A 41 -11.75 0.65 -56.80
C GLN A 41 -11.58 2.03 -56.12
N GLU A 42 -11.83 3.11 -56.86
CA GLU A 42 -11.82 4.48 -56.31
C GLU A 42 -12.90 4.66 -55.24
N GLN A 43 -14.10 4.12 -55.44
CA GLN A 43 -15.15 4.15 -54.43
C GLN A 43 -14.78 3.37 -53.16
N LEU A 44 -14.22 2.17 -53.30
CA LEU A 44 -13.74 1.38 -52.17
C LEU A 44 -12.61 2.09 -51.42
N HIS A 45 -11.66 2.69 -52.14
CA HIS A 45 -10.57 3.46 -51.54
C HIS A 45 -11.07 4.71 -50.81
N GLN A 46 -12.05 5.43 -51.37
CA GLN A 46 -12.68 6.57 -50.70
C GLN A 46 -13.48 6.15 -49.46
N GLN A 47 -14.10 4.97 -49.47
CA GLN A 47 -14.78 4.43 -48.29
C GLN A 47 -13.78 4.06 -47.20
N GLN A 48 -12.68 3.39 -47.52
CA GLN A 48 -11.62 3.07 -46.56
C GLN A 48 -11.01 4.33 -45.93
N LEU A 49 -10.72 5.36 -46.72
CA LEU A 49 -10.21 6.64 -46.18
C LEU A 49 -11.23 7.34 -45.26
N ARG A 50 -12.53 7.21 -45.54
CA ARG A 50 -13.58 7.72 -44.66
C ARG A 50 -13.67 6.91 -43.37
N GLU A 51 -13.63 5.59 -43.47
CA GLU A 51 -13.61 4.70 -42.30
C GLU A 51 -12.39 4.97 -41.42
N GLU A 52 -11.19 5.12 -41.99
CA GLU A 52 -9.99 5.50 -41.25
C GLU A 52 -10.10 6.89 -40.61
N ALA A 53 -10.70 7.86 -41.31
CA ALA A 53 -10.92 9.20 -40.77
C ALA A 53 -11.96 9.18 -39.64
N ASP A 54 -13.03 8.41 -39.80
CA ASP A 54 -14.08 8.19 -38.80
C ASP A 54 -13.53 7.44 -37.59
N GLU A 55 -12.65 6.45 -37.79
CA GLU A 55 -11.93 5.76 -36.72
C GLU A 55 -10.97 6.70 -36.00
N LYS A 56 -10.22 7.55 -36.70
CA LYS A 56 -9.36 8.57 -36.08
C LYS A 56 -10.19 9.61 -35.31
N LEU A 57 -11.33 10.04 -35.85
CA LEU A 57 -12.27 10.95 -35.18
C LEU A 57 -12.92 10.27 -33.97
N ARG A 58 -13.23 8.97 -34.07
CA ARG A 58 -13.80 8.18 -32.98
C ARG A 58 -12.76 7.94 -31.89
N ILE A 59 -11.54 7.51 -32.21
CA ILE A 59 -10.43 7.34 -31.26
C ILE A 59 -10.09 8.69 -30.61
N GLY A 60 -9.98 9.75 -31.42
CA GLY A 60 -9.79 11.11 -30.92
C GLY A 60 -10.93 11.56 -30.01
N GLY A 61 -12.19 11.27 -30.38
CA GLY A 61 -13.38 11.53 -29.58
C GLY A 61 -13.41 10.73 -28.28
N GLU A 62 -13.02 9.45 -28.30
CA GLU A 62 -12.87 8.58 -27.14
C GLU A 62 -11.73 9.07 -26.23
N GLU A 63 -10.62 9.56 -26.78
CA GLU A 63 -9.54 10.20 -26.02
C GLU A 63 -9.96 11.53 -25.40
N LEU A 64 -10.73 12.35 -26.13
CA LEU A 64 -11.31 13.58 -25.61
C LEU A 64 -12.32 13.26 -24.50
N LEU A 65 -13.19 12.28 -24.68
CA LEU A 65 -14.07 11.80 -23.61
C LEU A 65 -13.27 11.21 -22.45
N ARG A 66 -12.19 10.46 -22.66
CA ARG A 66 -11.35 9.99 -21.54
C ARG A 66 -10.64 11.14 -20.79
N LYS A 67 -10.24 12.19 -21.53
CA LYS A 67 -9.60 13.37 -20.96
C LYS A 67 -10.59 14.33 -20.28
N PHE A 68 -11.82 14.44 -20.78
CA PHE A 68 -12.79 15.46 -20.39
C PHE A 68 -14.11 14.94 -19.82
N ALA A 69 -14.54 13.72 -20.16
CA ALA A 69 -15.73 13.12 -19.55
C ALA A 69 -15.45 12.87 -18.07
N GLY A 70 -16.14 13.67 -17.23
CA GLY A 70 -16.05 13.58 -15.78
C GLY A 70 -14.84 14.25 -15.14
N ARG A 71 -13.97 14.92 -15.91
CA ARG A 71 -12.85 15.70 -15.36
C ARG A 71 -13.11 17.18 -15.54
N ASN A 72 -12.99 17.96 -14.46
CA ASN A 72 -13.01 19.40 -14.56
C ASN A 72 -11.89 19.83 -15.52
N LEU A 73 -12.24 20.61 -16.56
CA LEU A 73 -11.30 21.12 -17.58
C LEU A 73 -10.11 21.90 -16.97
N CYS A 74 -10.32 22.43 -15.76
CA CYS A 74 -9.26 22.97 -14.94
C CYS A 74 -8.76 21.85 -14.02
N ILE A 75 -7.46 21.54 -14.11
CA ILE A 75 -6.80 20.75 -13.07
C ILE A 75 -7.10 21.46 -11.74
N THR A 76 -7.69 20.75 -10.79
CA THR A 76 -7.86 21.34 -9.46
C THR A 76 -6.47 21.59 -8.88
N ARG A 77 -6.28 22.67 -8.11
CA ARG A 77 -4.98 22.96 -7.47
C ARG A 77 -4.40 21.74 -6.74
N GLU A 78 -5.27 20.90 -6.16
CA GLU A 78 -4.90 19.65 -5.49
C GLU A 78 -4.27 18.61 -6.44
N GLU A 79 -4.80 18.46 -7.66
CA GLU A 79 -4.25 17.54 -8.65
C GLU A 79 -2.93 18.06 -9.26
N GLU A 80 -2.78 19.38 -9.42
CA GLU A 80 -1.50 20.02 -9.80
C GLU A 80 -0.45 19.75 -8.73
N CYS A 81 -0.75 20.05 -7.46
CA CYS A 81 0.11 19.74 -6.31
C CYS A 81 0.48 18.25 -6.26
N ALA A 82 -0.47 17.34 -6.49
CA ALA A 82 -0.20 15.90 -6.46
C ALA A 82 0.73 15.45 -7.60
N ARG A 83 0.67 16.11 -8.76
CA ARG A 83 1.58 15.83 -9.89
C ARG A 83 2.97 16.39 -9.64
N GLU A 84 3.07 17.62 -9.14
CA GLU A 84 4.34 18.23 -8.73
C GLU A 84 5.03 17.39 -7.66
N LEU A 85 4.28 16.92 -6.65
CA LEU A 85 4.81 16.02 -5.62
C LEU A 85 5.35 14.70 -6.21
N LYS A 86 4.66 14.12 -7.21
CA LYS A 86 5.12 12.90 -7.88
C LYS A 86 6.37 13.15 -8.74
N GLN A 87 6.44 14.28 -9.44
CA GLN A 87 7.61 14.67 -10.22
C GLN A 87 8.81 14.92 -9.30
N LEU A 88 8.63 15.68 -8.21
CA LEU A 88 9.66 15.91 -7.19
C LEU A 88 10.12 14.60 -6.56
N GLN A 89 9.22 13.64 -6.29
CA GLN A 89 9.59 12.33 -5.79
C GLN A 89 10.40 11.52 -6.84
N ALA A 90 10.01 11.56 -8.11
CA ALA A 90 10.74 10.88 -9.18
C ALA A 90 12.14 11.49 -9.36
N GLU A 91 12.25 12.82 -9.39
CA GLU A 91 13.53 13.55 -9.47
C GLU A 91 14.40 13.27 -8.25
N GLN A 92 13.83 13.23 -7.03
CA GLN A 92 14.58 12.85 -5.83
C GLN A 92 15.10 11.40 -5.89
N LEU A 93 14.33 10.48 -6.46
CA LEU A 93 14.75 9.09 -6.63
C LEU A 93 15.84 8.96 -7.70
N GLU A 94 15.71 9.67 -8.82
CA GLU A 94 16.74 9.72 -9.86
C GLU A 94 18.03 10.40 -9.36
N ALA A 95 17.93 11.52 -8.65
CA ALA A 95 19.07 12.20 -8.03
C ALA A 95 19.76 11.32 -6.97
N LYS A 96 19.00 10.57 -6.16
CA LYS A 96 19.57 9.59 -5.22
C LYS A 96 20.31 8.48 -5.95
N ARG A 97 19.75 7.95 -7.06
CA ARG A 97 20.41 6.91 -7.86
C ARG A 97 21.71 7.42 -8.48
N LEU A 98 21.70 8.60 -9.08
CA LEU A 98 22.90 9.24 -9.64
C LEU A 98 23.95 9.51 -8.56
N ALA A 99 23.56 10.05 -7.40
CA ALA A 99 24.47 10.27 -6.27
C ALA A 99 25.06 8.95 -5.72
N GLU A 100 24.28 7.88 -5.68
CA GLU A 100 24.78 6.55 -5.32
C GLU A 100 25.77 6.02 -6.36
N GLU A 101 25.50 6.17 -7.65
CA GLU A 101 26.39 5.75 -8.73
C GLU A 101 27.70 6.54 -8.74
N GLU A 102 27.63 7.87 -8.61
CA GLU A 102 28.79 8.76 -8.47
C GLU A 102 29.59 8.43 -7.21
N SER A 103 28.93 8.20 -6.06
CA SER A 103 29.62 7.81 -4.83
C SER A 103 30.28 6.43 -4.94
N LYS A 104 29.67 5.47 -5.64
CA LYS A 104 30.26 4.15 -5.92
C LYS A 104 31.46 4.31 -6.86
N ALA A 105 31.34 5.09 -7.92
CA ALA A 105 32.43 5.38 -8.86
C ALA A 105 33.60 6.07 -8.14
N ALA A 106 33.33 7.13 -7.37
CA ALA A 106 34.33 7.84 -6.58
C ALA A 106 35.00 6.93 -5.53
N ARG A 107 34.25 6.05 -4.86
CA ARG A 107 34.81 5.04 -3.94
C ARG A 107 35.74 4.06 -4.66
N LEU A 108 35.36 3.57 -5.84
CA LEU A 108 36.16 2.65 -6.64
C LEU A 108 37.44 3.33 -7.17
N GLU A 109 37.33 4.56 -7.66
CA GLU A 109 38.49 5.34 -8.09
C GLU A 109 39.42 5.66 -6.92
N HIS A 110 38.88 6.08 -5.79
CA HIS A 110 39.66 6.32 -4.58
C HIS A 110 40.37 5.03 -4.11
N GLN A 111 39.71 3.87 -4.17
CA GLN A 111 40.34 2.57 -3.87
C GLN A 111 41.45 2.23 -4.87
N LYS A 112 41.25 2.42 -6.18
CA LYS A 112 42.28 2.20 -7.21
C LYS A 112 43.48 3.13 -6.99
N ASN A 113 43.24 4.41 -6.75
CA ASN A 113 44.29 5.40 -6.50
C ASN A 113 45.02 5.11 -5.19
N ARG A 114 44.30 4.71 -4.14
CA ARG A 114 44.90 4.26 -2.88
C ARG A 114 45.77 3.02 -3.08
N LYS A 115 45.32 2.01 -3.82
CA LYS A 115 46.12 0.83 -4.15
C LYS A 115 47.39 1.21 -4.91
N LYS A 116 47.29 2.05 -5.94
CA LYS A 116 48.45 2.57 -6.68
C LYS A 116 49.43 3.32 -5.77
N ARG A 117 48.95 4.15 -4.83
CA ARG A 117 49.79 4.84 -3.84
C ARG A 117 50.47 3.86 -2.88
N ILE A 118 49.75 2.83 -2.43
CA ILE A 118 50.30 1.77 -1.56
C ILE A 118 51.36 0.96 -2.33
N GLU A 119 51.07 0.54 -3.56
CA GLU A 119 52.01 -0.19 -4.42
C GLU A 119 53.25 0.65 -4.73
N ALA A 120 53.09 1.95 -5.01
CA ALA A 120 54.21 2.86 -5.20
C ALA A 120 55.05 3.00 -3.92
N ALA A 121 54.41 3.14 -2.75
CA ALA A 121 55.10 3.19 -1.47
C ALA A 121 55.80 1.86 -1.13
N GLN A 122 55.19 0.72 -1.47
CA GLN A 122 55.79 -0.60 -1.31
C GLN A 122 57.00 -0.78 -2.21
N LYS A 123 56.92 -0.35 -3.48
CA LYS A 123 58.08 -0.36 -4.39
C LYS A 123 59.22 0.50 -3.87
N LEU A 124 58.92 1.69 -3.31
CA LEU A 124 59.94 2.51 -2.65
C LEU A 124 60.54 1.82 -1.42
N LEU A 125 59.73 1.09 -0.63
CA LEU A 125 60.22 0.31 0.52
C LEU A 125 61.01 -0.95 0.10
N GLU A 126 60.69 -1.58 -1.03
CA GLU A 126 61.40 -2.73 -1.57
C GLU A 126 62.75 -2.35 -2.20
N GLN A 127 62.88 -1.13 -2.73
CA GLN A 127 64.18 -0.58 -3.15
C GLN A 127 65.15 -0.39 -1.99
N LEU A 128 64.64 -0.30 -0.75
CA LEU A 128 65.46 -0.20 0.43
C LEU A 128 65.90 -1.59 0.89
N ARG A 129 67.16 -1.70 1.32
CA ARG A 129 67.68 -2.90 1.98
C ARG A 129 66.87 -3.24 3.25
N PRO A 130 66.86 -4.51 3.71
CA PRO A 130 66.02 -4.98 4.81
C PRO A 130 66.10 -4.14 6.09
N GLY A 131 67.31 -3.80 6.56
CA GLY A 131 67.49 -2.97 7.76
C GLY A 131 66.85 -1.58 7.65
N PRO A 132 67.27 -0.71 6.70
CA PRO A 132 66.68 0.61 6.51
C PRO A 132 65.15 0.58 6.28
N ARG A 133 64.64 -0.47 5.62
CA ARG A 133 63.20 -0.70 5.43
C ARG A 133 62.49 -0.89 6.78
N GLU A 134 63.05 -1.68 7.69
CA GLU A 134 62.47 -1.89 9.02
C GLU A 134 62.46 -0.61 9.85
N LEU A 135 63.50 0.23 9.76
CA LEU A 135 63.54 1.53 10.42
C LEU A 135 62.46 2.49 9.88
N GLN A 136 62.22 2.51 8.57
CA GLN A 136 61.14 3.30 7.99
C GLN A 136 59.75 2.78 8.40
N CYS A 137 59.57 1.46 8.43
CA CYS A 137 58.36 0.85 9.00
C CYS A 137 58.17 1.25 10.47
N ALA A 138 59.24 1.25 11.27
CA ALA A 138 59.23 1.68 12.65
C ALA A 138 58.86 3.17 12.80
N ARG A 139 59.36 4.04 11.90
CA ARG A 139 58.97 5.45 11.83
C ARG A 139 57.48 5.62 11.57
N LEU A 140 56.93 4.93 10.57
CA LEU A 140 55.50 4.99 10.28
C LEU A 140 54.65 4.47 11.45
N GLN A 141 55.09 3.38 12.10
CA GLN A 141 54.42 2.84 13.28
C GLN A 141 54.43 3.82 14.46
N SER A 142 55.53 4.55 14.69
CA SER A 142 55.59 5.55 15.77
C SER A 142 54.68 6.75 15.51
N GLU A 143 54.60 7.23 14.27
CA GLU A 143 53.66 8.28 13.86
C GLU A 143 52.20 7.83 14.06
N VAL A 144 51.87 6.59 13.69
CA VAL A 144 50.53 6.02 13.94
C VAL A 144 50.25 5.95 15.44
N MET A 145 51.17 5.46 16.25
CA MET A 145 50.99 5.38 17.71
C MET A 145 50.77 6.76 18.35
N ARG A 146 51.49 7.79 17.88
CA ARG A 146 51.24 9.18 18.29
C ARG A 146 49.80 9.60 17.96
N SER A 147 49.34 9.36 16.73
CA SER A 147 47.97 9.72 16.33
C SER A 147 46.90 9.00 17.16
N VAL A 148 47.14 7.73 17.52
CA VAL A 148 46.24 6.93 18.35
C VAL A 148 46.20 7.48 19.78
N ASN A 149 47.34 7.88 20.35
CA ASN A 149 47.39 8.49 21.68
C ASN A 149 46.60 9.81 21.72
N VAL A 150 46.79 10.69 20.72
CA VAL A 150 46.02 11.93 20.59
C VAL A 150 44.51 11.66 20.45
N GLN A 151 44.12 10.64 19.68
CA GLN A 151 42.71 10.25 19.57
C GLN A 151 42.12 9.74 20.89
N ARG A 152 42.91 9.03 21.70
CA ARG A 152 42.48 8.55 23.03
C ARG A 152 42.25 9.70 24.00
N GLU A 153 43.13 10.69 23.99
CA GLU A 153 42.99 11.92 24.79
C GLU A 153 41.69 12.64 24.42
N VAL A 154 41.47 12.88 23.12
CA VAL A 154 40.25 13.52 22.60
C VAL A 154 38.99 12.71 22.93
N GLN A 155 39.03 11.38 22.81
CA GLN A 155 37.90 10.51 23.19
C GLN A 155 37.58 10.57 24.69
N ALA A 156 38.60 10.67 25.54
CA ALA A 156 38.41 10.82 26.98
C ALA A 156 37.74 12.16 27.33
N GLU A 157 38.10 13.24 26.63
CA GLU A 157 37.43 14.54 26.75
C GLU A 157 35.97 14.47 26.32
N PHE A 158 35.67 13.91 25.15
CA PHE A 158 34.29 13.72 24.68
C PHE A 158 33.47 12.84 25.61
N ALA A 159 34.06 11.79 26.19
CA ALA A 159 33.38 10.93 27.14
C ALA A 159 32.94 11.69 28.40
N ARG A 160 33.80 12.58 28.92
CA ARG A 160 33.48 13.44 30.07
C ARG A 160 32.34 14.41 29.74
N VAL A 161 32.39 15.07 28.58
CA VAL A 161 31.34 16.02 28.13
C VAL A 161 29.99 15.29 27.97
N ASN A 162 29.99 14.11 27.37
CA ASN A 162 28.76 13.32 27.17
C ASN A 162 28.12 12.87 28.48
N GLN A 163 28.92 12.57 29.51
CA GLN A 163 28.39 12.23 30.83
C GLN A 163 27.69 13.43 31.48
N GLN A 164 28.30 14.62 31.40
CA GLN A 164 27.71 15.86 31.92
C GLN A 164 26.39 16.19 31.22
N GLN A 165 26.31 16.03 29.89
CA GLN A 165 25.07 16.25 29.14
C GLN A 165 23.94 15.31 29.59
N LYS A 166 24.23 14.01 29.77
CA LYS A 166 23.25 13.03 30.25
C LYS A 166 22.72 13.35 31.64
N GLU A 167 23.54 13.88 32.52
CA GLU A 167 23.11 14.30 33.86
C GLU A 167 22.17 15.51 33.81
N LEU A 168 22.42 16.45 32.90
CA LEU A 168 21.53 17.60 32.67
C LEU A 168 20.19 17.16 32.07
N ASP A 169 20.20 16.30 31.06
CA ASP A 169 18.99 15.78 30.42
C ASP A 169 18.08 15.05 31.41
N ARG A 170 18.68 14.27 32.33
CA ARG A 170 17.93 13.58 33.39
C ARG A 170 17.22 14.56 34.32
N LYS A 171 17.87 15.66 34.70
CA LYS A 171 17.26 16.71 35.54
C LYS A 171 16.10 17.38 34.82
N ILE A 172 16.28 17.75 33.56
CA ILE A 172 15.24 18.38 32.72
C ILE A 172 14.03 17.45 32.59
N PHE A 173 14.24 16.17 32.33
CA PHE A 173 13.15 15.20 32.20
C PHE A 173 12.36 15.04 33.51
N GLN A 174 13.03 14.96 34.66
CA GLN A 174 12.37 14.87 35.97
C GLN A 174 11.47 16.09 36.24
N GLU A 175 11.97 17.30 35.94
CA GLU A 175 11.19 18.53 36.07
C GLU A 175 9.96 18.55 35.14
N GLN A 176 10.10 18.09 33.89
CA GLN A 176 8.99 18.01 32.95
C GLN A 176 7.90 17.03 33.41
N VAL A 177 8.28 15.88 33.97
CA VAL A 177 7.33 14.88 34.49
C VAL A 177 6.52 15.45 35.67
N LEU A 178 7.19 16.15 36.60
CA LEU A 178 6.52 16.79 37.74
C LEU A 178 5.52 17.86 37.27
N ARG A 179 5.92 18.74 36.34
CA ARG A 179 5.03 19.75 35.75
C ARG A 179 3.82 19.11 35.06
N GLY A 180 4.04 18.05 34.29
CA GLY A 180 2.95 17.33 33.60
C GLY A 180 1.93 16.70 34.56
N PHE A 181 2.39 16.22 35.73
CA PHE A 181 1.50 15.65 36.74
C PHE A 181 0.63 16.73 37.41
N GLU A 182 1.20 17.89 37.71
CA GLU A 182 0.48 19.03 38.28
C GLU A 182 -0.59 19.56 37.32
N GLU A 183 -0.27 19.73 36.03
CA GLU A 183 -1.23 20.15 35.00
C GLU A 183 -2.40 19.16 34.85
N ALA A 184 -2.12 17.86 34.88
CA ALA A 184 -3.15 16.83 34.76
C ALA A 184 -4.15 16.87 35.92
N GLN A 185 -3.66 17.09 37.15
CA GLN A 185 -4.53 17.24 38.31
C GLN A 185 -5.42 18.49 38.25
N GLN A 186 -4.91 19.61 37.71
CA GLN A 186 -5.69 20.83 37.53
C GLN A 186 -6.81 20.64 36.49
N ARG A 187 -6.47 20.12 35.30
CA ARG A 187 -7.45 19.83 34.24
C ARG A 187 -8.56 18.90 34.70
N HIS A 188 -8.25 17.87 35.49
CA HIS A 188 -9.25 16.97 36.03
C HIS A 188 -10.24 17.69 36.96
N LYS A 189 -9.75 18.59 37.83
CA LYS A 189 -10.62 19.38 38.72
C LYS A 189 -11.55 20.31 37.95
N GLU A 190 -11.02 20.98 36.92
CA GLU A 190 -11.81 21.85 36.03
C GLU A 190 -12.91 21.07 35.30
N GLN A 191 -12.59 19.90 34.76
CA GLN A 191 -13.57 19.05 34.07
C GLN A 191 -14.71 18.61 35.01
N CYS A 192 -14.39 18.21 36.25
CA CYS A 192 -15.42 17.86 37.23
C CYS A 192 -16.35 19.05 37.55
N GLN A 193 -15.80 20.27 37.61
CA GLN A 193 -16.60 21.47 37.83
C GLN A 193 -17.52 21.75 36.64
N GLN A 194 -16.99 21.75 35.42
CA GLN A 194 -17.77 21.96 34.18
C GLN A 194 -18.92 20.96 34.03
N LEU A 195 -18.68 19.66 34.32
CA LEU A 195 -19.72 18.64 34.26
C LEU A 195 -20.82 18.86 35.30
N SER A 196 -20.46 19.38 36.48
CA SER A 196 -21.42 19.68 37.54
C SER A 196 -22.32 20.87 37.18
N GLU A 197 -21.79 21.87 36.46
CA GLU A 197 -22.53 23.03 35.96
C GLU A 197 -23.45 22.64 34.82
N HIS A 198 -22.94 21.94 33.81
CA HIS A 198 -23.71 21.46 32.67
C HIS A 198 -24.89 20.56 33.10
N LYS A 199 -24.70 19.72 34.13
CA LYS A 199 -25.78 18.92 34.72
C LYS A 199 -26.91 19.78 35.30
N LYS A 200 -26.59 20.91 35.95
CA LYS A 200 -27.60 21.81 36.52
C LYS A 200 -28.38 22.54 35.42
N GLU A 201 -27.68 23.00 34.38
CA GLU A 201 -28.30 23.66 33.22
C GLU A 201 -29.29 22.75 32.50
N LEU A 202 -28.92 21.48 32.25
CA LEU A 202 -29.81 20.50 31.63
C LEU A 202 -31.09 20.25 32.45
N LEU A 203 -30.97 20.15 33.77
CA LEU A 203 -32.14 19.97 34.64
C LEU A 203 -33.07 21.19 34.60
N HIS A 204 -32.51 22.40 34.51
CA HIS A 204 -33.29 23.62 34.35
C HIS A 204 -34.07 23.63 33.02
N LEU A 205 -33.40 23.31 31.91
CA LEU A 205 -34.02 23.27 30.58
C LEU A 205 -35.14 22.22 30.47
N ILE A 206 -34.97 21.06 31.12
CA ILE A 206 -36.01 20.03 31.17
C ILE A 206 -37.25 20.56 31.88
N ALA A 207 -37.07 21.22 33.04
CA ALA A 207 -38.16 21.79 33.83
C ALA A 207 -38.90 22.91 33.06
N GLU A 208 -38.19 23.77 32.35
CA GLU A 208 -38.82 24.80 31.49
C GLU A 208 -39.65 24.17 30.37
N ARG A 209 -39.10 23.17 29.68
CA ARG A 209 -39.79 22.48 28.59
C ARG A 209 -41.01 21.69 29.07
N GLU A 210 -41.03 21.23 30.33
CA GLU A 210 -42.22 20.64 30.94
C GLU A 210 -43.31 21.69 31.20
N ARG A 211 -42.94 22.88 31.69
CA ARG A 211 -43.88 24.01 31.87
C ARG A 211 -44.48 24.46 30.54
N GLU A 212 -43.67 24.57 29.49
CA GLU A 212 -44.16 24.90 28.14
C GLU A 212 -45.16 23.87 27.63
N ARG A 213 -44.86 22.57 27.77
CA ARG A 213 -45.76 21.48 27.35
C ARG A 213 -47.08 21.48 28.13
N GLN A 214 -47.06 21.86 29.40
CA GLN A 214 -48.29 22.01 30.18
C GLN A 214 -49.10 23.22 29.71
N ALA A 215 -48.44 24.34 29.38
CA ALA A 215 -49.08 25.54 28.86
C ALA A 215 -49.70 25.32 27.47
N THR A 216 -49.04 24.59 26.56
CA THR A 216 -49.61 24.26 25.24
C THR A 216 -50.85 23.38 25.38
N LYS A 217 -50.77 22.32 26.22
CA LYS A 217 -51.91 21.45 26.50
C LYS A 217 -53.10 22.22 27.10
N ALA A 218 -52.85 23.17 28.00
CA ALA A 218 -53.89 24.02 28.56
C ALA A 218 -54.59 24.87 27.48
N LYS A 219 -53.81 25.48 26.56
CA LYS A 219 -54.35 26.25 25.43
C LYS A 219 -55.19 25.37 24.48
N GLU A 220 -54.69 24.19 24.11
CA GLU A 220 -55.40 23.23 23.26
C GLU A 220 -56.74 22.82 23.88
N LEU A 221 -56.78 22.60 25.20
CA LEU A 221 -58.03 22.28 25.92
C LEU A 221 -59.01 23.45 25.92
N GLU A 222 -58.55 24.68 26.12
CA GLU A 222 -59.41 25.87 26.05
C GLU A 222 -60.00 26.09 24.66
N GLU A 223 -59.20 25.90 23.60
CA GLU A 223 -59.65 26.00 22.21
C GLU A 223 -60.69 24.93 21.89
N ALA A 224 -60.46 23.68 22.30
CA ALA A 224 -61.40 22.58 22.13
C ALA A 224 -62.74 22.83 22.86
N LEU A 225 -62.72 23.44 24.05
CA LEU A 225 -63.95 23.84 24.76
C LEU A 225 -64.70 24.94 24.00
N LYS A 226 -64.00 25.97 23.51
CA LYS A 226 -64.62 27.05 22.72
C LYS A 226 -65.22 26.53 21.42
N GLU A 227 -64.57 25.58 20.74
CA GLU A 227 -65.11 24.94 19.53
C GLU A 227 -66.37 24.12 19.83
N ARG A 228 -66.37 23.36 20.93
CA ARG A 228 -67.57 22.61 21.37
C ARG A 228 -68.73 23.55 21.65
N GLU A 229 -68.51 24.65 22.37
CA GLU A 229 -69.56 25.64 22.63
C GLU A 229 -70.12 26.26 21.35
N ARG A 230 -69.26 26.57 20.37
CA ARG A 230 -69.69 27.09 19.05
C ARG A 230 -70.55 26.06 18.32
N ASN A 231 -70.11 24.81 18.28
CA ASN A 231 -70.83 23.72 17.63
C ASN A 231 -72.20 23.47 18.29
N GLU A 232 -72.26 23.47 19.62
CA GLU A 232 -73.52 23.33 20.35
C GLU A 232 -74.51 24.46 20.06
N ARG A 233 -74.04 25.71 19.96
CA ARG A 233 -74.89 26.85 19.56
C ARG A 233 -75.44 26.67 18.14
N MET A 234 -74.58 26.30 17.20
CA MET A 234 -75.00 26.03 15.81
C MET A 234 -76.04 24.91 15.74
N MET A 235 -75.86 23.82 16.49
CA MET A 235 -76.81 22.72 16.56
C MET A 235 -78.13 23.15 17.20
N LYS A 236 -78.09 23.96 18.27
CA LYS A 236 -79.31 24.52 18.91
C LYS A 236 -80.08 25.43 17.95
N ASP A 237 -79.39 26.29 17.20
CA ASP A 237 -80.01 27.18 16.21
C ASP A 237 -80.65 26.39 15.06
N GLN A 238 -79.98 25.34 14.59
CA GLN A 238 -80.56 24.43 13.58
C GLN A 238 -81.81 23.75 14.12
N GLN A 239 -81.77 23.20 15.34
CA GLN A 239 -82.93 22.58 15.97
C GLN A 239 -84.07 23.58 16.22
N ALA A 240 -83.77 24.82 16.59
CA ALA A 240 -84.77 25.87 16.76
C ALA A 240 -85.46 26.20 15.43
N LYS A 241 -84.69 26.38 14.35
CA LYS A 241 -85.22 26.58 12.99
C LYS A 241 -86.08 25.39 12.55
N GLU A 242 -85.63 24.16 12.80
CA GLU A 242 -86.42 22.97 12.49
C GLU A 242 -87.72 22.91 13.29
N LYS A 243 -87.69 23.23 14.58
CA LYS A 243 -88.88 23.32 15.43
C LYS A 243 -89.84 24.41 14.97
N GLU A 244 -89.34 25.59 14.58
CA GLU A 244 -90.17 26.66 14.00
C GLU A 244 -90.80 26.23 12.69
N LEU A 245 -90.05 25.58 11.79
CA LEU A 245 -90.57 25.03 10.55
C LEU A 245 -91.64 23.96 10.81
N GLN A 246 -91.44 23.09 11.79
CA GLN A 246 -92.42 22.09 12.21
C GLN A 246 -93.66 22.74 12.83
N ALA A 247 -93.50 23.74 13.70
CA ALA A 247 -94.59 24.48 14.31
C ALA A 247 -95.40 25.27 13.26
N ALA A 248 -94.73 25.89 12.28
CA ALA A 248 -95.38 26.55 11.16
C ALA A 248 -96.17 25.54 10.30
N LYS A 249 -95.60 24.35 10.03
CA LYS A 249 -96.33 23.26 9.37
C LYS A 249 -97.53 22.80 10.19
N GLN A 250 -97.41 22.69 11.52
CA GLN A 250 -98.54 22.32 12.39
C GLN A 250 -99.61 23.41 12.43
N ARG A 251 -99.23 24.69 12.46
CA ARG A 251 -100.19 25.81 12.35
C ARG A 251 -100.94 25.76 11.02
N LYS A 252 -100.23 25.60 9.90
CA LYS A 252 -100.86 25.38 8.59
C LYS A 252 -101.83 24.19 8.61
N LYS A 253 -101.44 23.06 9.21
CA LYS A 253 -102.35 21.91 9.39
C LYS A 253 -103.57 22.24 10.24
N LYS A 254 -103.43 23.04 11.30
CA LYS A 254 -104.57 23.49 12.13
C LYS A 254 -105.48 24.44 11.37
N ASP A 255 -104.92 25.35 10.59
CA ASP A 255 -105.68 26.27 9.74
C ASP A 255 -106.39 25.51 8.62
N GLU A 256 -105.72 24.54 8.00
CA GLU A 256 -106.30 23.58 7.06
C GLU A 256 -107.40 22.74 7.72
N ALA A 257 -107.22 22.31 8.97
CA ALA A 257 -108.22 21.54 9.71
C ALA A 257 -109.44 22.39 10.09
N LEU A 258 -109.24 23.64 10.52
CA LEU A 258 -110.32 24.60 10.80
C LEU A 258 -111.07 24.95 9.50
N ALA A 259 -110.35 25.21 8.42
CA ALA A 259 -110.94 25.37 7.10
C ALA A 259 -111.71 24.10 6.69
N SER A 260 -111.16 22.91 6.95
CA SER A 260 -111.84 21.65 6.68
C SER A 260 -113.09 21.43 7.52
N LEU A 261 -113.14 21.95 8.76
CA LEU A 261 -114.31 21.93 9.63
C LEU A 261 -115.40 22.88 9.11
N VAL A 262 -115.05 24.11 8.74
CA VAL A 262 -116.00 25.06 8.12
C VAL A 262 -116.52 24.51 6.79
N MET A 263 -115.63 23.94 5.98
CA MET A 263 -116.00 23.24 4.75
C MET A 263 -116.78 21.96 5.04
N SER A 264 -116.55 21.28 6.17
CA SER A 264 -117.31 20.11 6.58
C SER A 264 -118.70 20.47 7.05
N ASP A 265 -118.90 21.59 7.73
CA ASP A 265 -120.22 22.07 8.14
C ASP A 265 -121.04 22.52 6.93
N GLN A 266 -120.39 23.21 5.98
CA GLN A 266 -121.01 23.51 4.69
C GLN A 266 -121.29 22.25 3.89
N ARG A 267 -120.39 21.26 3.94
CA ARG A 267 -120.57 19.96 3.31
C ARG A 267 -121.67 19.16 3.99
N GLN A 268 -121.83 19.21 5.31
CA GLN A 268 -122.89 18.54 6.06
C GLN A 268 -124.25 19.14 5.73
N LYS A 269 -124.37 20.47 5.64
CA LYS A 269 -125.59 21.14 5.17
C LYS A 269 -125.93 20.76 3.71
N ARG A 270 -124.91 20.70 2.86
CA ARG A 270 -125.08 20.21 1.47
C ARG A 270 -125.42 18.71 1.43
N LEU A 271 -124.83 17.91 2.31
CA LEU A 271 -125.06 16.47 2.41
C LEU A 271 -126.47 16.20 2.92
N GLN A 272 -127.00 16.95 3.89
CA GLN A 272 -128.39 16.81 4.34
C GLN A 272 -129.38 17.12 3.19
N MET A 273 -129.16 18.21 2.47
CA MET A 273 -129.95 18.53 1.26
C MET A 273 -129.81 17.46 0.17
N LEU A 274 -128.60 16.92 -0.01
CA LEU A 274 -128.34 15.82 -0.95
C LEU A 274 -128.91 14.50 -0.46
N GLU A 275 -128.94 14.23 0.84
CA GLU A 275 -129.51 13.04 1.47
C GLU A 275 -131.03 13.05 1.32
N GLU A 276 -131.68 14.21 1.50
CA GLU A 276 -133.10 14.38 1.20
C GLU A 276 -133.40 14.13 -0.29
N MET A 277 -132.58 14.69 -1.18
CA MET A 277 -132.66 14.41 -2.62
C MET A 277 -132.34 12.94 -2.96
N GLU A 278 -131.37 12.33 -2.28
CA GLU A 278 -130.95 10.94 -2.45
C GLU A 278 -131.98 9.98 -1.89
N GLN A 279 -132.70 10.31 -0.82
CA GLN A 279 -133.81 9.51 -0.30
C GLN A 279 -134.96 9.46 -1.31
N VAL A 280 -135.38 10.62 -1.83
CA VAL A 280 -136.39 10.69 -2.90
C VAL A 280 -135.94 9.91 -4.14
N ARG A 281 -134.65 10.02 -4.50
CA ARG A 281 -134.06 9.29 -5.62
C ARG A 281 -133.90 7.79 -5.34
N CYS A 282 -133.60 7.41 -4.10
CA CYS A 282 -133.50 6.03 -3.63
C CYS A 282 -134.87 5.35 -3.67
N ASP A 283 -135.95 6.04 -3.31
CA ASP A 283 -137.30 5.48 -3.39
C ASP A 283 -137.71 5.18 -4.84
N ILE A 284 -137.37 6.08 -5.77
CA ILE A 284 -137.56 5.86 -7.20
C ILE A 284 -136.62 4.75 -7.71
N HIS A 285 -135.37 4.76 -7.26
CA HIS A 285 -134.36 3.78 -7.67
C HIS A 285 -134.68 2.38 -7.15
N ASN A 286 -135.14 2.22 -5.92
CA ASN A 286 -135.46 0.93 -5.31
C ASN A 286 -136.64 0.26 -6.04
N LYS A 287 -137.66 1.05 -6.39
CA LYS A 287 -138.77 0.59 -7.25
C LYS A 287 -138.22 0.09 -8.60
N ALA A 288 -137.42 0.90 -9.29
CA ALA A 288 -136.81 0.52 -10.56
C ALA A 288 -135.81 -0.65 -10.44
N LYS A 289 -135.08 -0.75 -9.33
CA LYS A 289 -134.06 -1.78 -9.05
C LYS A 289 -134.72 -3.12 -8.79
N GLY A 290 -135.88 -3.15 -8.14
CA GLY A 290 -136.71 -4.36 -8.02
C GLY A 290 -137.03 -4.96 -9.39
N ASP A 291 -137.52 -4.13 -10.32
CA ASP A 291 -137.84 -4.56 -11.69
C ASP A 291 -136.59 -4.97 -12.48
N LEU A 292 -135.46 -4.29 -12.26
CA LEU A 292 -134.18 -4.56 -12.92
C LEU A 292 -133.45 -5.79 -12.37
N GLU A 293 -133.58 -6.11 -11.09
CA GLU A 293 -132.97 -7.28 -10.48
C GLU A 293 -133.57 -8.57 -11.00
N GLN A 294 -134.88 -8.58 -11.29
CA GLN A 294 -135.54 -9.71 -11.95
C GLN A 294 -134.90 -9.96 -13.34
N LEU A 295 -134.74 -8.93 -14.16
CA LEU A 295 -134.09 -9.04 -15.48
C LEU A 295 -132.58 -9.33 -15.43
N LYS A 296 -131.88 -8.86 -14.38
CA LYS A 296 -130.43 -9.05 -14.21
C LYS A 296 -130.06 -10.47 -13.82
N ARG A 297 -130.89 -11.16 -13.04
CA ARG A 297 -130.63 -12.55 -12.65
C ARG A 297 -130.64 -13.46 -13.88
N ASP A 298 -131.53 -13.20 -14.83
CA ASP A 298 -131.63 -13.97 -16.07
C ASP A 298 -130.40 -13.73 -16.98
N ARG A 299 -129.97 -12.48 -17.16
CA ARG A 299 -128.77 -12.13 -17.97
C ARG A 299 -127.42 -12.41 -17.32
N ALA A 300 -127.35 -12.48 -15.99
CA ALA A 300 -126.07 -12.68 -15.30
C ALA A 300 -125.51 -14.09 -15.54
N LYS A 301 -126.38 -15.09 -15.63
CA LYS A 301 -125.99 -16.47 -15.98
C LYS A 301 -125.26 -16.51 -17.33
N GLU A 302 -125.77 -15.79 -18.34
CA GLU A 302 -125.21 -15.75 -19.70
C GLU A 302 -123.84 -15.06 -19.80
N ARG A 303 -123.51 -14.13 -18.91
CA ARG A 303 -122.24 -13.36 -18.95
C ARG A 303 -121.06 -14.08 -18.33
N VAL A 304 -121.29 -14.97 -17.37
CA VAL A 304 -120.21 -15.71 -16.72
C VAL A 304 -119.52 -16.62 -17.73
N ASP A 305 -120.29 -17.24 -18.62
CA ASP A 305 -119.76 -18.11 -19.68
C ASP A 305 -118.87 -17.33 -20.69
N GLN A 306 -119.15 -16.05 -20.90
CA GLN A 306 -118.33 -15.18 -21.76
C GLN A 306 -116.99 -14.78 -21.13
N ARG A 307 -116.89 -14.78 -19.79
CA ARG A 307 -115.66 -14.40 -19.07
C ARG A 307 -114.58 -15.46 -19.17
N ILE A 308 -114.94 -16.73 -19.10
CA ILE A 308 -113.96 -17.82 -19.14
C ILE A 308 -113.19 -17.78 -20.48
N ARG A 309 -113.89 -17.53 -21.58
CA ARG A 309 -113.32 -17.39 -22.94
C ARG A 309 -112.43 -16.15 -23.14
N ARG A 310 -112.54 -15.13 -22.28
CA ARG A 310 -111.70 -13.92 -22.36
C ARG A 310 -110.39 -14.08 -21.61
N ASN A 311 -110.40 -14.78 -20.47
CA ASN A 311 -109.20 -14.98 -19.66
C ASN A 311 -108.11 -15.77 -20.41
N GLU A 312 -108.50 -16.74 -21.23
CA GLU A 312 -107.56 -17.48 -22.09
C GLU A 312 -106.88 -16.61 -23.15
N LYS A 313 -107.52 -15.51 -23.58
CA LYS A 313 -106.94 -14.56 -24.55
C LYS A 313 -105.96 -13.60 -23.88
N LEU A 314 -106.26 -13.14 -22.66
CA LEU A 314 -105.37 -12.24 -21.91
C LEU A 314 -104.05 -12.89 -21.50
N ALA A 315 -104.02 -14.22 -21.33
CA ALA A 315 -102.79 -14.98 -21.15
C ALA A 315 -101.79 -14.81 -22.32
N LYS A 316 -102.28 -14.50 -23.53
CA LYS A 316 -101.44 -14.19 -24.70
C LYS A 316 -100.92 -12.74 -24.70
N GLU A 317 -101.55 -11.82 -23.98
CA GLU A 317 -101.17 -10.40 -23.94
C GLU A 317 -100.19 -10.06 -22.80
N LEU A 318 -100.11 -10.88 -21.76
CA LEU A 318 -99.21 -10.63 -20.61
C LEU A 318 -97.75 -11.04 -20.88
N ALA A 319 -97.47 -11.77 -21.96
CA ALA A 319 -96.15 -12.25 -22.35
C ALA A 319 -95.07 -11.13 -22.44
N PRO A 320 -95.37 -9.87 -22.84
CA PRO A 320 -94.35 -8.81 -22.82
C PRO A 320 -94.16 -8.11 -21.47
N ARG A 321 -94.96 -8.40 -20.43
CA ARG A 321 -94.84 -7.71 -19.12
C ARG A 321 -93.74 -8.28 -18.20
N LEU A 322 -93.10 -9.38 -18.61
CA LEU A 322 -92.05 -10.04 -17.81
C LEU A 322 -90.66 -9.40 -17.95
N HIS A 323 -90.49 -8.35 -18.76
CA HIS A 323 -89.19 -7.70 -18.96
C HIS A 323 -88.81 -6.63 -17.91
N TYR A 324 -89.67 -6.27 -16.95
CA TYR A 324 -89.36 -5.17 -16.01
C TYR A 324 -88.74 -5.59 -14.67
N SER A 325 -88.80 -6.86 -14.25
CA SER A 325 -88.23 -7.30 -12.96
C SER A 325 -86.79 -7.82 -13.03
N ALA A 326 -86.23 -8.03 -14.22
CA ALA A 326 -84.87 -8.58 -14.39
C ALA A 326 -83.74 -7.58 -14.03
N ARG A 327 -84.00 -6.27 -14.07
CA ARG A 327 -82.96 -5.24 -13.86
C ARG A 327 -82.53 -5.09 -12.40
N GLU A 328 -83.45 -5.22 -11.44
CA GLU A 328 -83.15 -4.93 -10.03
C GLU A 328 -82.25 -6.01 -9.39
N ASP A 329 -82.36 -7.26 -9.81
CA ASP A 329 -81.52 -8.35 -9.32
C ASP A 329 -80.10 -8.31 -9.92
N GLU A 330 -79.94 -7.86 -11.16
CA GLU A 330 -78.62 -7.64 -11.76
C GLU A 330 -77.82 -6.56 -11.02
N GLU A 331 -78.48 -5.52 -10.51
CA GLU A 331 -77.82 -4.44 -9.77
C GLU A 331 -77.32 -4.90 -8.39
N ARG A 332 -78.10 -5.71 -7.67
CA ARG A 332 -77.65 -6.29 -6.39
C ARG A 332 -76.43 -7.20 -6.57
N HIS A 333 -76.44 -8.04 -7.60
CA HIS A 333 -75.33 -8.92 -7.92
C HIS A 333 -74.04 -8.14 -8.29
N LYS A 334 -74.16 -7.02 -9.02
CA LYS A 334 -73.02 -6.14 -9.34
C LYS A 334 -72.36 -5.56 -8.08
N ARG A 335 -73.15 -5.11 -7.09
CA ARG A 335 -72.63 -4.54 -5.84
C ARG A 335 -71.83 -5.56 -5.02
N GLN A 336 -72.32 -6.80 -4.90
CA GLN A 336 -71.59 -7.87 -4.19
C GLN A 336 -70.26 -8.21 -4.86
N LEU A 337 -70.22 -8.23 -6.20
CA LEU A 337 -68.97 -8.45 -6.95
C LEU A 337 -67.94 -7.34 -6.72
N GLU A 338 -68.38 -6.09 -6.58
CA GLU A 338 -67.48 -4.96 -6.30
C GLU A 338 -66.85 -5.04 -4.91
N GLU A 339 -67.64 -5.42 -3.88
CA GLU A 339 -67.13 -5.59 -2.52
C GLU A 339 -66.11 -6.73 -2.44
N MET A 340 -66.40 -7.88 -3.05
CA MET A 340 -65.49 -9.02 -3.08
C MET A 340 -64.16 -8.67 -3.80
N ARG A 341 -64.22 -7.87 -4.88
CA ARG A 341 -63.01 -7.38 -5.58
C ARG A 341 -62.14 -6.50 -4.69
N LYS A 342 -62.75 -5.62 -3.87
CA LYS A 342 -62.01 -4.75 -2.94
C LYS A 342 -61.29 -5.57 -1.87
N VAL A 343 -61.98 -6.53 -1.24
CA VAL A 343 -61.39 -7.40 -0.20
C VAL A 343 -60.24 -8.23 -0.76
N HIS A 344 -60.46 -8.89 -1.90
CA HIS A 344 -59.44 -9.71 -2.55
C HIS A 344 -58.21 -8.89 -2.98
N SER A 345 -58.39 -7.65 -3.45
CA SER A 345 -57.27 -6.75 -3.78
C SER A 345 -56.46 -6.38 -2.54
N ALA A 346 -57.11 -6.12 -1.40
CA ALA A 346 -56.44 -5.80 -0.15
C ALA A 346 -55.64 -7.00 0.40
N GLU A 347 -56.19 -8.20 0.32
CA GLU A 347 -55.50 -9.44 0.72
C GLU A 347 -54.30 -9.75 -0.18
N GLN A 348 -54.43 -9.61 -1.51
CA GLN A 348 -53.31 -9.76 -2.42
C GLN A 348 -52.18 -8.76 -2.13
N ALA A 349 -52.51 -7.51 -1.79
CA ALA A 349 -51.51 -6.51 -1.43
C ALA A 349 -50.76 -6.88 -0.15
N LYS A 350 -51.45 -7.37 0.89
CA LYS A 350 -50.83 -7.85 2.13
C LYS A 350 -49.92 -9.06 1.87
N TRP A 351 -50.38 -10.02 1.08
CA TRP A 351 -49.60 -11.21 0.72
C TRP A 351 -48.33 -10.86 -0.07
N ARG A 352 -48.42 -9.93 -1.04
CA ARG A 352 -47.25 -9.42 -1.78
C ARG A 352 -46.22 -8.77 -0.85
N LYS A 353 -46.67 -7.89 0.06
CA LYS A 353 -45.79 -7.23 1.05
C LYS A 353 -45.07 -8.25 1.94
N SER A 354 -45.77 -9.26 2.46
CA SER A 354 -45.16 -10.31 3.27
C SER A 354 -44.12 -11.13 2.47
N LYS A 355 -44.43 -11.47 1.22
CA LYS A 355 -43.49 -12.16 0.31
C LYS A 355 -42.25 -11.32 0.02
N GLU A 356 -42.42 -10.02 -0.23
CA GLU A 356 -41.32 -9.08 -0.45
C GLU A 356 -40.43 -8.94 0.78
N GLN A 357 -41.02 -8.80 1.97
CA GLN A 357 -40.28 -8.77 3.23
C GLN A 357 -39.48 -10.06 3.45
N ALA A 358 -40.09 -11.23 3.25
CA ALA A 358 -39.41 -12.52 3.36
C ALA A 358 -38.33 -12.73 2.29
N LYS A 359 -38.49 -12.15 1.09
CA LYS A 359 -37.46 -12.16 0.04
C LYS A 359 -36.30 -11.23 0.42
N ASN A 360 -36.59 -10.02 0.90
CA ASN A 360 -35.58 -9.05 1.31
C ASN A 360 -34.76 -9.55 2.51
N ALA A 361 -35.39 -10.20 3.49
CA ALA A 361 -34.70 -10.83 4.61
C ALA A 361 -33.74 -11.95 4.15
N ARG A 362 -34.17 -12.81 3.21
CA ARG A 362 -33.30 -13.83 2.62
C ARG A 362 -32.12 -13.24 1.85
N LEU A 363 -32.36 -12.19 1.06
CA LEU A 363 -31.31 -11.50 0.32
C LEU A 363 -30.33 -10.78 1.26
N ALA A 364 -30.78 -10.25 2.40
CA ALA A 364 -29.92 -9.63 3.41
C ALA A 364 -28.96 -10.66 4.02
N VAL A 365 -29.47 -11.82 4.45
CA VAL A 365 -28.65 -12.92 5.00
C VAL A 365 -27.63 -13.42 3.96
N GLN A 366 -28.05 -13.63 2.71
CA GLN A 366 -27.14 -14.04 1.62
C GLN A 366 -26.01 -13.03 1.39
N ARG A 367 -26.31 -11.72 1.41
CA ARG A 367 -25.29 -10.67 1.26
C ARG A 367 -24.31 -10.65 2.43
N GLU A 368 -24.78 -10.87 3.65
CA GLU A 368 -23.92 -10.97 4.84
C GLU A 368 -23.01 -12.21 4.76
N GLU A 369 -23.55 -13.38 4.40
CA GLU A 369 -22.80 -14.62 4.19
C GLU A 369 -21.75 -14.48 3.08
N GLU A 370 -22.12 -13.91 1.93
CA GLU A 370 -21.18 -13.63 0.84
C GLU A 370 -20.07 -12.66 1.28
N GLY A 371 -20.43 -11.64 2.06
CA GLY A 371 -19.47 -10.68 2.62
C GLY A 371 -18.48 -11.34 3.56
N LEU A 372 -18.95 -12.20 4.47
CA LEU A 372 -18.10 -12.97 5.38
C LEU A 372 -17.24 -14.00 4.63
N ALA A 373 -17.80 -14.69 3.63
CA ALA A 373 -17.08 -15.65 2.80
C ALA A 373 -15.96 -14.98 1.98
N LYS A 374 -16.22 -13.79 1.40
CA LYS A 374 -15.19 -13.00 0.69
C LYS A 374 -14.06 -12.58 1.62
N LYS A 375 -14.38 -12.06 2.81
CA LYS A 375 -13.37 -11.69 3.83
C LYS A 375 -12.55 -12.90 4.29
N SER A 376 -13.20 -14.04 4.52
CA SER A 376 -12.53 -15.29 4.88
C SER A 376 -11.59 -15.79 3.78
N ARG A 377 -12.01 -15.74 2.52
CA ARG A 377 -11.16 -16.08 1.37
C ARG A 377 -9.95 -15.16 1.25
N GLN A 378 -10.13 -13.85 1.41
CA GLN A 378 -9.04 -12.88 1.38
C GLN A 378 -8.00 -13.17 2.47
N LYS A 379 -8.45 -13.40 3.72
CA LYS A 379 -7.55 -13.80 4.83
C LYS A 379 -6.81 -15.10 4.53
N ALA A 380 -7.52 -16.11 4.02
CA ALA A 380 -6.90 -17.39 3.68
C ALA A 380 -5.90 -17.27 2.52
N GLU A 381 -6.13 -16.38 1.55
CA GLU A 381 -5.17 -16.07 0.47
C GLU A 381 -3.95 -15.32 1.01
N GLU A 382 -4.13 -14.37 1.92
CA GLU A 382 -3.03 -13.67 2.61
C GLU A 382 -2.18 -14.65 3.44
N ASP A 383 -2.81 -15.50 4.24
CA ASP A 383 -2.13 -16.54 5.04
C ASP A 383 -1.33 -17.51 4.15
N ARG A 384 -1.89 -17.89 2.99
CA ARG A 384 -1.18 -18.74 2.00
C ARG A 384 0.04 -18.05 1.43
N ARG A 385 -0.08 -16.78 1.03
CA ARG A 385 1.04 -15.98 0.51
C ARG A 385 2.15 -15.84 1.55
N LEU A 386 1.79 -15.51 2.80
CA LEU A 386 2.74 -15.43 3.91
C LEU A 386 3.44 -16.78 4.17
N ALA A 387 2.69 -17.89 4.14
CA ALA A 387 3.27 -19.22 4.31
C ALA A 387 4.17 -19.65 3.13
N GLU A 388 3.88 -19.21 1.90
CA GLU A 388 4.75 -19.42 0.74
C GLU A 388 6.03 -18.58 0.83
N GLU A 389 5.93 -17.30 1.21
CA GLU A 389 7.08 -16.42 1.42
C GLU A 389 8.01 -16.96 2.51
N GLN A 390 7.47 -17.41 3.64
CA GLN A 390 8.25 -18.04 4.71
C GLN A 390 8.94 -19.33 4.24
N ARG A 391 8.26 -20.17 3.45
CA ARG A 391 8.86 -21.38 2.87
C ARG A 391 9.98 -21.05 1.90
N LEU A 392 9.82 -20.02 1.07
CA LEU A 392 10.86 -19.55 0.15
C LEU A 392 12.07 -18.98 0.92
N GLN A 393 11.83 -18.18 1.95
CA GLN A 393 12.89 -17.67 2.83
C GLN A 393 13.65 -18.81 3.51
N ASN A 394 12.93 -19.78 4.10
CA ASN A 394 13.52 -20.97 4.72
C ASN A 394 14.29 -21.84 3.72
N HIS A 395 13.84 -21.90 2.46
CA HIS A 395 14.59 -22.59 1.42
C HIS A 395 15.89 -21.87 1.06
N GLN A 396 15.84 -20.54 0.93
CA GLN A 396 17.02 -19.71 0.66
C GLN A 396 18.05 -19.80 1.79
N THR A 397 17.63 -19.70 3.05
CA THR A 397 18.52 -19.84 4.21
C THR A 397 19.15 -21.23 4.27
N ASN A 398 18.38 -22.30 4.01
CA ASN A 398 18.90 -23.66 3.93
C ASN A 398 19.93 -23.84 2.81
N VAL A 399 19.70 -23.25 1.63
CA VAL A 399 20.66 -23.30 0.51
C VAL A 399 21.94 -22.56 0.87
N GLN A 400 21.83 -21.37 1.47
CA GLN A 400 22.99 -20.60 1.92
C GLN A 400 23.78 -21.34 3.00
N PHE A 401 23.10 -21.92 3.98
CA PHE A 401 23.72 -22.72 5.04
C PHE A 401 24.48 -23.93 4.48
N LYS A 402 23.88 -24.69 3.54
CA LYS A 402 24.55 -25.81 2.87
C LYS A 402 25.76 -25.37 2.04
N ARG A 403 25.68 -24.20 1.39
CA ARG A 403 26.82 -23.61 0.65
C ARG A 403 27.95 -23.25 1.61
N GLN A 404 27.66 -22.57 2.71
CA GLN A 404 28.64 -22.22 3.75
C GLN A 404 29.31 -23.45 4.34
N GLN A 405 28.55 -24.48 4.72
CA GLN A 405 29.12 -25.74 5.21
C GLN A 405 30.06 -26.39 4.18
N ARG A 406 29.69 -26.37 2.89
CA ARG A 406 30.55 -26.89 1.81
C ARG A 406 31.83 -26.07 1.66
N GLU A 407 31.73 -24.74 1.71
CA GLU A 407 32.87 -23.83 1.65
C GLU A 407 33.82 -24.03 2.84
N GLU A 408 33.28 -24.11 4.06
CA GLU A 408 34.06 -24.43 5.26
C GLU A 408 34.77 -25.77 5.14
N HIS A 409 34.08 -26.81 4.65
CA HIS A 409 34.68 -28.13 4.44
C HIS A 409 35.85 -28.07 3.43
N ILE A 410 35.67 -27.36 2.31
CA ILE A 410 36.72 -27.15 1.31
C ILE A 410 37.88 -26.34 1.91
N GLN A 411 37.60 -25.32 2.71
CA GLN A 411 38.63 -24.53 3.39
C GLN A 411 39.43 -25.37 4.39
N ARG A 412 38.77 -26.27 5.15
CA ARG A 412 39.45 -27.22 6.05
C ARG A 412 40.38 -28.14 5.27
N ILE A 413 39.93 -28.70 4.15
CA ILE A 413 40.78 -29.53 3.26
C ILE A 413 41.96 -28.73 2.71
N ARG A 414 41.75 -27.48 2.28
CA ARG A 414 42.84 -26.61 1.79
C ARG A 414 43.87 -26.29 2.86
N LYS A 415 43.44 -25.95 4.07
CA LYS A 415 44.34 -25.72 5.21
C LYS A 415 45.17 -26.95 5.53
N LEU A 416 44.52 -28.12 5.62
CA LEU A 416 45.22 -29.38 5.85
C LEU A 416 46.25 -29.69 4.76
N ARG A 417 45.97 -29.37 3.49
CA ARG A 417 46.95 -29.50 2.40
C ARG A 417 48.12 -28.53 2.54
N GLN A 418 47.85 -27.27 2.90
CA GLN A 418 48.89 -26.27 3.14
C GLN A 418 49.82 -26.70 4.28
N ASP A 419 49.26 -27.18 5.39
CA ASP A 419 50.05 -27.66 6.53
C ASP A 419 50.94 -28.85 6.13
N LEU A 420 50.44 -29.76 5.30
CA LEU A 420 51.22 -30.89 4.77
C LEU A 420 52.33 -30.41 3.81
N ASP A 421 52.04 -29.47 2.92
CA ASP A 421 53.01 -28.90 1.98
C ASP A 421 54.13 -28.14 2.72
N GLU A 422 53.80 -27.38 3.77
CA GLU A 422 54.78 -26.69 4.61
C GLU A 422 55.70 -27.66 5.34
N GLN A 423 55.17 -28.78 5.84
CA GLN A 423 55.99 -29.82 6.47
C GLN A 423 56.96 -30.47 5.48
N VAL A 424 56.54 -30.67 4.23
CA VAL A 424 57.41 -31.20 3.17
C VAL A 424 58.50 -30.18 2.80
N LYS A 425 58.15 -28.89 2.64
CA LYS A 425 59.10 -27.83 2.33
C LYS A 425 60.19 -27.67 3.39
N LYS A 426 59.80 -27.64 4.68
CA LYS A 426 60.76 -27.52 5.79
C LYS A 426 61.77 -28.67 5.80
N ARG A 427 61.35 -29.90 5.51
CA ARG A 427 62.28 -31.03 5.37
C ARG A 427 63.27 -30.83 4.23
N ILE A 428 62.81 -30.38 3.06
CA ILE A 428 63.68 -30.13 1.90
C ILE A 428 64.67 -28.98 2.19
N GLU A 429 64.24 -27.90 2.84
CA GLU A 429 65.09 -26.77 3.21
C GLU A 429 66.18 -27.16 4.23
N GLU A 430 65.85 -28.01 5.20
CA GLU A 430 66.82 -28.55 6.15
C GLU A 430 67.85 -29.45 5.44
N GLU A 431 67.43 -30.27 4.49
CA GLU A 431 68.31 -31.14 3.70
C GLU A 431 69.22 -30.38 2.72
N THR A 432 68.80 -29.21 2.23
CA THR A 432 69.49 -28.47 1.16
C THR A 432 70.35 -27.30 1.63
N ARG A 433 70.45 -27.04 2.93
CA ARG A 433 71.15 -25.87 3.47
C ARG A 433 72.66 -25.87 3.14
N PRO A 434 73.18 -24.95 2.31
CA PRO A 434 74.60 -24.90 1.96
C PRO A 434 75.44 -24.26 3.08
N GLY A 435 76.66 -24.77 3.29
CA GLY A 435 77.62 -24.23 4.27
C GLY A 435 78.18 -22.86 3.84
N THR A 436 78.32 -21.96 4.82
CA THR A 436 78.78 -20.56 4.64
C THR A 436 80.23 -20.46 4.16
N ASN A 437 80.48 -19.72 3.07
CA ASN A 437 81.80 -19.37 2.55
C ASN A 437 82.30 -18.02 3.12
N TYR A 438 83.59 -17.92 3.44
CA TYR A 438 84.23 -16.75 4.05
C TYR A 438 85.00 -15.93 3.00
N ASN A 439 84.47 -14.76 2.60
CA ASN A 439 85.22 -13.73 1.84
C ASN A 439 85.41 -12.49 2.73
N ARG A 440 86.65 -11.99 2.85
CA ARG A 440 86.99 -10.85 3.74
C ARG A 440 86.42 -9.51 3.25
N GLU A 441 86.35 -9.30 1.93
CA GLU A 441 85.72 -8.10 1.34
C GLU A 441 84.21 -8.05 1.63
N ALA A 442 83.53 -9.21 1.63
CA ALA A 442 82.11 -9.29 1.97
C ALA A 442 81.85 -8.85 3.43
N GLN A 443 82.74 -9.20 4.37
CA GLN A 443 82.65 -8.75 5.77
C GLN A 443 82.80 -7.22 5.92
N LEU A 444 83.61 -6.59 5.07
CA LEU A 444 83.77 -5.14 5.09
C LEU A 444 82.54 -4.43 4.55
N GLU A 445 81.91 -4.98 3.51
CA GLU A 445 80.64 -4.47 2.99
C GLU A 445 79.55 -4.57 4.07
N GLU A 446 79.45 -5.71 4.76
CA GLU A 446 78.54 -5.89 5.90
C GLU A 446 78.79 -4.84 7.01
N LEU A 447 80.06 -4.58 7.39
CA LEU A 447 80.40 -3.57 8.40
C LEU A 447 80.08 -2.13 7.96
N ARG A 448 80.26 -1.80 6.68
CA ARG A 448 79.89 -0.48 6.13
C ARG A 448 78.37 -0.28 6.19
N GLU A 449 77.62 -1.34 5.92
CA GLU A 449 76.16 -1.36 5.99
C GLU A 449 75.65 -1.20 7.43
N ASP A 450 76.27 -1.90 8.37
CA ASP A 450 75.95 -1.79 9.79
C ASP A 450 76.16 -0.37 10.32
N ALA A 451 77.29 0.25 9.97
CA ALA A 451 77.57 1.63 10.35
C ALA A 451 76.49 2.60 9.81
N PHE A 452 76.13 2.47 8.53
CA PHE A 452 75.09 3.27 7.90
C PHE A 452 73.71 3.06 8.56
N PHE A 453 73.36 1.81 8.87
CA PHE A 453 72.09 1.49 9.54
C PHE A 453 71.97 2.19 10.90
N PHE A 454 73.00 2.12 11.74
CA PHE A 454 72.93 2.75 13.07
C PHE A 454 73.01 4.28 13.02
N ASP A 455 73.76 4.86 12.07
CA ASP A 455 73.72 6.30 11.80
C ASP A 455 72.31 6.76 11.41
N TYR A 456 71.67 6.03 10.49
CA TYR A 456 70.31 6.31 10.03
C TYR A 456 69.27 6.10 11.14
N ALA A 457 69.40 5.02 11.93
CA ALA A 457 68.54 4.76 13.08
C ALA A 457 68.60 5.91 14.09
N ARG A 458 69.80 6.40 14.41
CA ARG A 458 69.98 7.53 15.33
C ARG A 458 69.26 8.78 14.81
N GLN A 459 69.49 9.16 13.55
CA GLN A 459 68.83 10.32 12.94
C GLN A 459 67.30 10.22 13.02
N LEU A 460 66.74 9.05 12.71
CA LEU A 460 65.30 8.82 12.79
C LEU A 460 64.75 8.86 14.22
N MET A 461 65.50 8.39 15.20
CA MET A 461 65.12 8.46 16.61
C MET A 461 65.18 9.89 17.15
N ASP A 462 66.18 10.68 16.78
CA ASP A 462 66.28 12.10 17.11
C ASP A 462 65.08 12.89 16.54
N GLU A 463 64.75 12.66 15.26
CA GLU A 463 63.56 13.25 14.63
C GLU A 463 62.24 12.82 15.32
N ALA A 464 62.16 11.56 15.75
CA ALA A 464 60.98 11.03 16.41
C ALA A 464 60.80 11.64 17.81
N GLN A 465 61.88 11.76 18.59
CA GLN A 465 61.84 12.45 19.88
C GLN A 465 61.39 13.90 19.72
N ALA A 466 61.96 14.64 18.76
CA ALA A 466 61.58 16.03 18.49
C ALA A 466 60.09 16.19 18.15
N LYS A 467 59.47 15.16 17.53
CA LYS A 467 58.03 15.14 17.20
C LYS A 467 57.13 14.60 18.30
N GLY A 468 57.69 14.13 19.43
CA GLY A 468 56.96 13.43 20.48
C GLY A 468 56.43 12.05 20.05
N CYS A 469 57.08 11.42 19.06
CA CYS A 469 56.73 10.07 18.61
C CYS A 469 57.41 9.03 19.52
N PRO A 470 56.71 7.94 19.89
CA PRO A 470 57.26 6.91 20.77
C PRO A 470 58.41 6.16 20.09
N LEU A 471 59.52 5.90 20.80
CA LEU A 471 60.71 5.28 20.21
C LEU A 471 60.69 3.76 20.20
N LYS A 472 59.75 3.14 20.92
CA LYS A 472 59.61 1.68 21.04
C LYS A 472 59.70 0.91 19.71
N PRO A 473 59.06 1.35 18.60
CA PRO A 473 59.21 0.67 17.31
C PRO A 473 60.64 0.68 16.78
N PHE A 474 61.36 1.79 16.94
CA PHE A 474 62.77 1.90 16.54
C PHE A 474 63.66 0.98 17.37
N ILE A 475 63.45 0.93 18.68
CA ILE A 475 64.19 0.02 19.59
C ILE A 475 64.03 -1.43 19.13
N ARG A 476 62.81 -1.83 18.74
CA ARG A 476 62.55 -3.17 18.23
C ARG A 476 63.31 -3.44 16.93
N ALA A 477 63.25 -2.51 15.96
CA ALA A 477 63.95 -2.66 14.69
C ALA A 477 65.48 -2.71 14.89
N VAL A 478 66.03 -1.83 15.74
CA VAL A 478 67.45 -1.83 16.12
C VAL A 478 67.84 -3.15 16.80
N GLY A 479 66.99 -3.69 17.68
CA GLY A 479 67.24 -4.97 18.34
C GLY A 479 67.18 -6.17 17.39
N GLN A 480 66.25 -6.18 16.44
CA GLN A 480 66.16 -7.22 15.41
C GLN A 480 67.40 -7.20 14.53
N TYR A 481 67.79 -6.03 14.02
CA TYR A 481 69.00 -5.86 13.22
C TYR A 481 70.27 -6.30 13.96
N LYS A 482 70.42 -5.94 15.25
CA LYS A 482 71.53 -6.41 16.10
C LYS A 482 71.57 -7.94 16.19
N ASN A 483 70.42 -8.59 16.35
CA ASN A 483 70.32 -10.04 16.47
C ASN A 483 70.62 -10.76 15.14
N ASP A 484 70.05 -10.27 14.04
CA ASP A 484 70.18 -10.88 12.72
C ASP A 484 71.63 -10.83 12.23
N ASN A 485 72.32 -9.70 12.44
CA ASN A 485 73.72 -9.51 12.08
C ASN A 485 74.70 -9.94 13.20
N ARG A 486 74.21 -10.47 14.33
CA ARG A 486 75.01 -10.91 15.49
C ARG A 486 75.97 -9.84 16.05
N ILE A 487 75.59 -8.56 15.96
CA ILE A 487 76.43 -7.42 16.37
C ILE A 487 76.43 -7.34 17.90
N GLY A 488 77.59 -7.56 18.52
CA GLY A 488 77.75 -7.60 19.98
C GLY A 488 77.36 -8.92 20.63
N ALA A 489 76.94 -9.92 19.84
CA ALA A 489 76.85 -11.29 20.33
C ALA A 489 78.27 -11.85 20.47
N GLU A 490 78.92 -11.61 21.61
CA GLU A 490 79.95 -12.55 22.05
C GLU A 490 79.35 -13.95 21.93
N ILE A 491 80.09 -14.90 21.35
CA ILE A 491 79.64 -16.30 21.29
C ILE A 491 79.40 -16.71 22.74
N ARG A 492 78.14 -16.68 23.18
CA ARG A 492 77.77 -17.10 24.52
C ARG A 492 77.79 -18.61 24.51
N ILE A 493 79.01 -19.15 24.63
CA ILE A 493 79.23 -20.59 24.82
C ILE A 493 78.44 -20.95 26.08
N PRO A 494 77.41 -21.80 25.99
CA PRO A 494 76.67 -22.25 27.16
C PRO A 494 77.63 -22.77 28.21
N ARG A 495 77.41 -22.52 29.51
CA ARG A 495 78.35 -22.92 30.57
C ARG A 495 78.75 -24.40 30.51
N HIS A 496 77.85 -25.27 30.03
CA HIS A 496 78.11 -26.71 29.87
C HIS A 496 79.00 -27.06 28.66
N MET A 497 79.12 -26.17 27.68
CA MET A 497 80.03 -26.28 26.53
C MET A 497 81.41 -25.69 26.81
N ILE A 498 81.56 -24.90 27.89
CA ILE A 498 82.87 -24.44 28.37
C ILE A 498 83.54 -25.63 29.06
N THR A 499 84.23 -26.47 28.29
CA THR A 499 85.06 -27.53 28.84
C THR A 499 86.23 -26.91 29.60
N ARG A 500 86.27 -27.08 30.93
CA ARG A 500 87.44 -26.76 31.77
C ARG A 500 88.52 -27.83 31.71
N LEU A 501 88.32 -28.88 30.91
CA LEU A 501 89.37 -29.85 30.67
C LEU A 501 90.51 -29.10 29.96
N PRO A 502 91.72 -29.02 30.56
CA PRO A 502 92.87 -28.69 29.75
C PRO A 502 92.92 -29.78 28.70
N MET A 503 92.66 -29.43 27.44
CA MET A 503 92.98 -30.34 26.33
C MET A 503 94.40 -30.80 26.60
N GLY A 504 94.56 -32.09 26.94
CA GLY A 504 95.82 -32.65 27.40
C GLY A 504 96.92 -32.19 26.47
N ARG A 505 98.07 -31.77 27.03
CA ARG A 505 99.22 -31.35 26.22
C ARG A 505 99.40 -32.38 25.11
N ARG A 506 99.16 -31.96 23.86
CA ARG A 506 99.32 -32.81 22.67
C ARG A 506 100.68 -33.49 22.77
N THR A 507 100.67 -34.81 22.94
CA THR A 507 101.89 -35.61 22.97
C THR A 507 102.38 -35.81 21.55
N GLN A 508 103.69 -36.02 21.41
CA GLN A 508 104.40 -36.15 20.13
C GLN A 508 103.90 -37.39 19.37
N GLY A 509 102.81 -37.24 18.63
CA GLY A 509 102.11 -38.33 17.97
C GLY A 509 100.76 -37.92 17.39
N ASP A 510 100.12 -36.88 17.93
CA ASP A 510 99.00 -36.24 17.25
C ASP A 510 99.52 -35.64 15.94
N SER A 511 99.01 -36.17 14.83
CA SER A 511 99.27 -35.66 13.49
C SER A 511 99.14 -34.14 13.51
N GLN A 512 100.22 -33.46 13.13
CA GLN A 512 100.20 -32.02 12.95
C GLN A 512 99.00 -31.74 12.05
N ALA A 513 98.02 -30.99 12.54
CA ALA A 513 97.10 -30.35 11.65
C ALA A 513 97.97 -29.46 10.77
N GLU A 514 98.25 -29.94 9.56
CA GLU A 514 98.86 -29.21 8.45
C GLU A 514 97.89 -28.12 7.97
N GLY A 515 97.35 -27.35 8.90
CA GLY A 515 96.87 -26.01 8.70
C GLY A 515 97.95 -25.09 9.23
N LYS A 516 99.12 -25.08 8.56
CA LYS A 516 99.98 -23.89 8.62
C LYS A 516 99.13 -22.77 8.05
N GLU A 517 98.43 -22.05 8.92
CA GLU A 517 97.85 -20.75 8.64
C GLU A 517 98.97 -19.94 8.00
N LYS A 518 98.95 -19.85 6.67
CA LYS A 518 99.82 -18.93 5.95
C LYS A 518 99.46 -17.56 6.52
N PRO A 519 100.42 -16.80 7.06
CA PRO A 519 100.12 -15.49 7.61
C PRO A 519 99.42 -14.68 6.51
N SER A 520 98.18 -14.32 6.78
CA SER A 520 97.23 -13.68 5.85
C SER A 520 97.69 -12.30 5.39
N ASP A 521 98.81 -11.80 5.92
CA ASP A 521 99.42 -10.54 5.55
C ASP A 521 99.95 -10.50 4.10
N LYS A 522 100.21 -11.65 3.44
CA LYS A 522 100.85 -11.68 2.11
C LYS A 522 99.93 -11.88 0.90
N GLN A 523 98.61 -12.04 1.06
CA GLN A 523 97.72 -12.32 -0.09
C GLN A 523 96.76 -11.19 -0.47
N GLU A 524 96.69 -10.08 0.27
CA GLU A 524 95.86 -8.94 -0.11
C GLU A 524 96.68 -7.64 -0.08
N PRO A 525 96.93 -6.97 -1.22
CA PRO A 525 97.73 -5.75 -1.28
C PRO A 525 97.14 -4.55 -0.51
N ASN A 526 95.95 -4.68 0.09
CA ASN A 526 95.25 -3.62 0.84
C ASN A 526 94.93 -4.00 2.31
N SER A 527 95.43 -5.10 2.85
CA SER A 527 95.07 -5.63 4.19
C SER A 527 95.15 -4.59 5.33
N GLU A 528 96.20 -3.75 5.37
CA GLU A 528 96.33 -2.70 6.40
C GLU A 528 95.29 -1.58 6.28
N LYS A 529 94.93 -1.19 5.05
CA LYS A 529 93.90 -0.16 4.82
C LYS A 529 92.53 -0.69 5.22
N LEU A 530 92.23 -1.93 4.81
CA LEU A 530 90.99 -2.62 5.17
C LEU A 530 90.86 -2.77 6.70
N SER A 531 91.94 -3.16 7.40
CA SER A 531 91.92 -3.27 8.87
C SER A 531 91.72 -1.91 9.58
N LYS A 532 92.26 -0.82 9.05
CA LYS A 532 92.01 0.53 9.58
C LYS A 532 90.55 0.95 9.38
N GLU A 533 89.98 0.66 8.21
CA GLU A 533 88.56 0.91 7.92
C GLU A 533 87.64 0.12 8.85
N GLU A 534 87.90 -1.17 9.10
CA GLU A 534 87.14 -2.00 10.05
C GLU A 534 87.08 -1.37 11.44
N LYS A 535 88.22 -0.94 11.96
CA LYS A 535 88.31 -0.34 13.31
C LYS A 535 87.52 0.95 13.41
N LEU A 536 87.59 1.80 12.38
CA LEU A 536 86.83 3.05 12.33
C LEU A 536 85.32 2.79 12.25
N LEU A 537 84.88 1.82 11.45
CA LEU A 537 83.46 1.47 11.33
C LEU A 537 82.91 0.89 12.63
N ARG A 538 83.66 -0.01 13.28
CA ARG A 538 83.27 -0.55 14.60
C ARG A 538 83.15 0.53 15.66
N GLN A 539 84.08 1.48 15.70
CA GLN A 539 83.99 2.63 16.62
C GLN A 539 82.73 3.48 16.37
N LYS A 540 82.40 3.76 15.10
CA LYS A 540 81.17 4.49 14.75
C LYS A 540 79.90 3.75 15.17
N ILE A 541 79.86 2.42 14.94
CA ILE A 541 78.74 1.57 15.37
C ILE A 541 78.58 1.69 16.89
N ASP A 542 79.65 1.49 17.66
CA ASP A 542 79.61 1.55 19.13
C ASP A 542 79.18 2.93 19.65
N GLU A 543 79.67 4.02 19.05
CA GLU A 543 79.27 5.38 19.41
C GLU A 543 77.79 5.64 19.14
N ASN A 544 77.26 5.17 18.01
CA ASN A 544 75.86 5.31 17.67
C ASN A 544 74.96 4.48 18.58
N LEU A 545 75.38 3.27 18.93
CA LEU A 545 74.66 2.43 19.89
C LEU A 545 74.55 3.10 21.26
N LYS A 546 75.65 3.68 21.76
CA LYS A 546 75.63 4.44 23.03
C LYS A 546 74.68 5.63 22.99
N LYS A 547 74.63 6.36 21.86
CA LYS A 547 73.70 7.48 21.66
C LYS A 547 72.24 7.01 21.61
N ILE A 548 71.96 5.94 20.87
CA ILE A 548 70.63 5.33 20.81
C ILE A 548 70.17 4.89 22.20
N GLU A 549 71.04 4.23 22.97
CA GLU A 549 70.75 3.81 24.34
C GLU A 549 70.45 5.01 25.25
N ALA A 550 71.16 6.13 25.09
CA ALA A 550 70.87 7.36 25.83
C ALA A 550 69.48 7.94 25.49
N LEU A 551 69.08 7.94 24.22
CA LEU A 551 67.74 8.40 23.79
C LEU A 551 66.62 7.53 24.39
N VAL A 552 66.83 6.21 24.45
CA VAL A 552 65.88 5.26 25.05
C VAL A 552 65.72 5.50 26.55
N LEU A 553 66.84 5.74 27.25
CA LEU A 553 66.81 6.02 28.68
C LEU A 553 66.10 7.35 29.00
N GLN A 554 66.19 8.36 28.13
CA GLN A 554 65.45 9.62 28.28
C GLN A 554 63.93 9.42 28.12
N GLU A 555 63.47 8.74 27.07
CA GLU A 555 62.04 8.46 26.87
C GLU A 555 61.43 7.62 28.01
N GLY A 556 62.24 6.73 28.61
CA GLY A 556 61.86 5.98 29.80
C GLY A 556 61.56 6.89 31.01
N LYS A 557 62.40 7.91 31.23
CA LYS A 557 62.22 8.89 32.31
C LYS A 557 60.98 9.76 32.09
N ASP A 558 60.77 10.26 30.87
CA ASP A 558 59.62 11.12 30.54
C ASP A 558 58.27 10.40 30.79
N LYS A 559 58.20 9.08 30.55
CA LYS A 559 57.00 8.27 30.81
C LYS A 559 56.76 8.00 32.29
N ASP A 560 57.82 7.87 33.08
CA ASP A 560 57.70 7.69 34.52
C ASP A 560 57.26 8.99 35.21
N ASP A 561 57.66 10.14 34.65
CA ASP A 561 57.20 11.45 35.12
C ASP A 561 55.74 11.76 34.73
N GLN A 562 55.24 11.25 33.60
CA GLN A 562 53.82 11.36 33.22
C GLN A 562 52.87 10.44 34.02
N LYS A 563 53.41 9.42 34.68
CA LYS A 563 52.63 8.47 35.50
C LYS A 563 52.51 8.87 36.97
N LYS A 564 53.40 9.73 37.45
CA LYS A 564 53.32 10.36 38.77
C LYS A 564 52.40 11.57 38.70
#